data_AF-A0A5A7MMK0-F1
#
_entry.id   AF-A0A5A7MMK0-F1
#
_cell.length_a   1.000
_cell.length_b   1.000
_cell.length_c   1.000
_cell.angle_alpha   90.00
_cell.angle_beta   90.00
_cell.angle_gamma   90.00
#
_symmetry.space_group_name_H-M   'P 1'
#
loop_
_entity.id
_entity.type
_entity.pdbx_description
1 polymer ?
#
loop_
_entity_poly.entity_id
_entity_poly.type
_entity_poly.pdbx_seq_one_letter_code
_entity_poly.pdbx_strand_id
1 'polypeptide(L)'
;MHLSAPFITDEKSRAVIKALGEGQARFVGGAVRDALLGRLVQDVDIATSHPPDVVIERLKAAGLKAVPTGIDHGTITAIVAHQPFEVTSLRHDVKTFGRHAQVAFIDDWQADARRRDFTMNALYADLDGHLYDYHGGVADARAGRIVFIGDAQERIREDALRILRFFRFFAHYGKGVPHTAGYEACIALRDRLDLLSVERIRAELLRLLMAPDPVPSLQLMEKGGILDPLLPEWHISAGLQALDRLVLRENALDLADPLRRLAALLRPETYERVAKRFKLSRADATRLTAMAGPLPDDGEKAVRQALWLDGAQTLVDRFLLSDKGLSPAVFSDIQRWRRPVFPLQGRDLSILGIQPGPQMGQLLKNAEQRWVTSDFTLKKADLLAAILKKNGSKDA
;
A
#
# COMPACT_ATOMS: atom_id res chain seq x y z
N MET A 1 23.32 -16.77 -17.24
CA MET A 1 22.65 -15.54 -17.76
C MET A 1 23.25 -14.36 -17.03
N HIS A 2 23.45 -13.23 -17.70
CA HIS A 2 24.04 -12.02 -17.10
C HIS A 2 22.94 -10.96 -16.92
N LEU A 3 22.73 -10.53 -15.68
CA LEU A 3 21.77 -9.50 -15.29
C LEU A 3 22.49 -8.16 -15.17
N SER A 4 21.95 -7.13 -15.83
CA SER A 4 22.41 -5.76 -15.69
C SER A 4 21.33 -4.95 -14.98
N ALA A 5 21.66 -4.34 -13.86
CA ALA A 5 20.73 -3.54 -13.06
C ALA A 5 21.49 -2.47 -12.26
N PRO A 6 20.90 -1.29 -11.99
CA PRO A 6 21.56 -0.22 -11.24
C PRO A 6 22.10 -0.66 -9.88
N PHE A 7 21.37 -1.51 -9.15
CA PHE A 7 21.83 -1.99 -7.84
C PHE A 7 23.03 -2.94 -7.91
N ILE A 8 23.37 -3.51 -9.08
CA ILE A 8 24.54 -4.39 -9.22
C ILE A 8 25.81 -3.54 -9.33
N THR A 9 25.72 -2.38 -9.97
CA THR A 9 26.84 -1.45 -10.18
C THR A 9 26.91 -0.35 -9.12
N ASP A 10 25.83 -0.11 -8.36
CA ASP A 10 25.78 0.87 -7.28
C ASP A 10 26.87 0.62 -6.22
N GLU A 11 27.63 1.66 -5.87
CA GLU A 11 28.76 1.53 -4.96
C GLU A 11 28.33 1.09 -3.55
N LYS A 12 27.14 1.52 -3.10
CA LYS A 12 26.67 1.26 -1.75
C LYS A 12 26.25 -0.20 -1.57
N SER A 13 25.47 -0.74 -2.49
CA SER A 13 25.08 -2.14 -2.48
C SER A 13 26.30 -3.07 -2.65
N ARG A 14 27.25 -2.69 -3.52
CA ARG A 14 28.53 -3.39 -3.72
C ARG A 14 29.37 -3.40 -2.45
N ALA A 15 29.41 -2.29 -1.71
CA ALA A 15 30.14 -2.21 -0.45
C ALA A 15 29.63 -3.24 0.57
N VAL A 16 28.32 -3.47 0.63
CA VAL A 16 27.73 -4.49 1.52
C VAL A 16 28.17 -5.90 1.12
N ILE A 17 28.04 -6.28 -0.17
CA ILE A 17 28.44 -7.63 -0.60
C ILE A 17 29.96 -7.84 -0.44
N LYS A 18 30.78 -6.83 -0.76
CA LYS A 18 32.24 -6.89 -0.56
C LYS A 18 32.62 -7.06 0.91
N ALA A 19 31.94 -6.37 1.83
CA ALA A 19 32.15 -6.53 3.27
C ALA A 19 31.87 -7.96 3.75
N LEU A 20 30.85 -8.61 3.18
CA LEU A 20 30.47 -9.98 3.50
C LEU A 20 31.36 -11.03 2.79
N GLY A 21 32.02 -10.63 1.71
CA GLY A 21 32.86 -11.49 0.87
C GLY A 21 32.13 -11.95 -0.38
N GLU A 22 32.80 -11.80 -1.53
CA GLU A 22 32.27 -12.27 -2.81
C GLU A 22 32.04 -13.79 -2.78
N GLY A 23 30.91 -14.24 -3.33
CA GLY A 23 30.47 -15.64 -3.25
C GLY A 23 29.75 -16.02 -1.94
N GLN A 24 29.94 -15.27 -0.86
CA GLN A 24 29.26 -15.48 0.43
C GLN A 24 28.01 -14.60 0.59
N ALA A 25 27.79 -13.65 -0.31
CA ALA A 25 26.59 -12.83 -0.35
C ALA A 25 26.12 -12.60 -1.80
N ARG A 26 24.80 -12.54 -1.98
CA ARG A 26 24.14 -12.34 -3.28
C ARG A 26 22.92 -11.46 -3.12
N PHE A 27 22.61 -10.66 -4.14
CA PHE A 27 21.29 -10.06 -4.29
C PHE A 27 20.24 -11.16 -4.42
N VAL A 28 19.04 -10.95 -3.89
CA VAL A 28 18.02 -11.99 -3.87
C VAL A 28 16.61 -11.48 -4.11
N GLY A 29 15.76 -12.36 -4.65
CA GLY A 29 14.31 -12.24 -4.59
C GLY A 29 13.75 -11.13 -5.46
N GLY A 30 12.99 -10.22 -4.85
CA GLY A 30 12.22 -9.21 -5.58
C GLY A 30 13.06 -8.30 -6.44
N ALA A 31 14.22 -7.87 -5.94
CA ALA A 31 15.17 -7.03 -6.68
C ALA A 31 15.66 -7.72 -7.96
N VAL A 32 16.03 -9.00 -7.86
CA VAL A 32 16.53 -9.79 -9.00
C VAL A 32 15.42 -10.05 -10.01
N ARG A 33 14.22 -10.40 -9.55
CA ARG A 33 13.03 -10.58 -10.40
C ARG A 33 12.67 -9.30 -11.15
N ASP A 34 12.58 -8.18 -10.44
CA ASP A 34 12.12 -6.92 -11.03
C ASP A 34 13.15 -6.38 -12.04
N ALA A 35 14.45 -6.50 -11.75
CA ALA A 35 15.50 -6.22 -12.72
C ALA A 35 15.43 -7.13 -13.95
N LEU A 36 15.21 -8.45 -13.76
CA LEU A 36 15.05 -9.40 -14.87
C LEU A 36 13.87 -9.01 -15.78
N LEU A 37 12.82 -8.41 -15.22
CA LEU A 37 11.63 -7.96 -15.94
C LEU A 37 11.72 -6.51 -16.45
N GLY A 38 12.84 -5.83 -16.25
CA GLY A 38 13.03 -4.42 -16.64
C GLY A 38 12.15 -3.44 -15.85
N ARG A 39 11.76 -3.80 -14.62
CA ARG A 39 10.96 -2.96 -13.71
C ARG A 39 11.86 -2.17 -12.78
N LEU A 40 11.34 -1.06 -12.26
CA LEU A 40 12.02 -0.30 -11.22
C LEU A 40 12.17 -1.15 -9.95
N VAL A 41 13.40 -1.25 -9.46
CA VAL A 41 13.72 -1.92 -8.19
C VAL A 41 13.64 -0.87 -7.08
N GLN A 42 12.75 -1.10 -6.11
CA GLN A 42 12.55 -0.18 -4.98
C GLN A 42 13.45 -0.57 -3.80
N ASP A 43 13.45 -1.85 -3.45
CA ASP A 43 14.20 -2.40 -2.32
C ASP A 43 15.20 -3.46 -2.82
N VAL A 44 16.40 -3.45 -2.23
CA VAL A 44 17.49 -4.36 -2.58
C VAL A 44 17.81 -5.25 -1.39
N ASP A 45 17.39 -6.51 -1.48
CA ASP A 45 17.65 -7.53 -0.47
C ASP A 45 18.92 -8.32 -0.81
N ILE A 46 19.71 -8.63 0.22
CA ILE A 46 20.93 -9.42 0.13
C ILE A 46 20.77 -10.67 1.00
N ALA A 47 21.07 -11.83 0.43
CA ALA A 47 21.20 -13.09 1.16
C ALA A 47 22.68 -13.39 1.40
N THR A 48 23.01 -14.01 2.54
CA THR A 48 24.40 -14.38 2.86
C THR A 48 24.50 -15.71 3.61
N SER A 49 25.53 -16.49 3.33
CA SER A 49 25.85 -17.74 4.05
C SER A 49 26.35 -17.50 5.48
N HIS A 50 26.71 -16.27 5.84
CA HIS A 50 27.15 -15.94 7.20
C HIS A 50 25.98 -15.92 8.18
N PRO A 51 26.16 -16.41 9.41
CA PRO A 51 25.18 -16.21 10.48
C PRO A 51 25.13 -14.73 10.93
N PRO A 52 24.05 -14.29 11.62
CA PRO A 52 23.79 -12.87 11.86
C PRO A 52 24.86 -12.15 12.68
N ASP A 53 25.46 -12.83 13.64
CA ASP A 53 26.58 -12.33 14.45
C ASP A 53 27.81 -12.05 13.59
N VAL A 54 28.17 -12.98 12.69
CA VAL A 54 29.27 -12.80 11.73
C VAL A 54 28.98 -11.67 10.73
N VAL A 55 27.72 -11.53 10.29
CA VAL A 55 27.29 -10.41 9.43
C VAL A 55 27.56 -9.08 10.12
N ILE A 56 27.15 -8.93 11.39
CA ILE A 56 27.38 -7.71 12.17
C ILE A 56 28.87 -7.39 12.27
N GLU A 57 29.70 -8.37 12.61
CA GLU A 57 31.14 -8.16 12.78
C GLU A 57 31.83 -7.78 11.46
N ARG A 58 31.47 -8.44 10.35
CA ARG A 58 32.01 -8.11 9.02
C ARG A 58 31.61 -6.71 8.55
N LEU A 59 30.35 -6.33 8.73
CA LEU A 59 29.88 -4.99 8.37
C LEU A 59 30.62 -3.91 9.19
N LYS A 60 30.76 -4.10 10.50
CA LYS A 60 31.51 -3.18 11.37
C LYS A 60 32.98 -3.09 10.96
N ALA A 61 33.63 -4.22 10.67
CA ALA A 61 35.03 -4.26 10.23
C ALA A 61 35.24 -3.49 8.91
N ALA A 62 34.22 -3.45 8.05
CA ALA A 62 34.21 -2.64 6.82
C ALA A 62 33.76 -1.18 7.03
N GLY A 63 33.56 -0.74 8.29
CA GLY A 63 33.10 0.61 8.62
C GLY A 63 31.62 0.88 8.32
N LEU A 64 30.82 -0.16 8.08
CA LEU A 64 29.40 -0.05 7.78
C LEU A 64 28.57 -0.21 9.07
N LYS A 65 27.54 0.62 9.22
CA LYS A 65 26.63 0.52 10.36
C LYS A 65 25.71 -0.69 10.17
N ALA A 66 25.68 -1.59 11.15
CA ALA A 66 24.79 -2.74 11.20
C ALA A 66 23.71 -2.54 12.28
N VAL A 67 22.44 -2.73 11.92
CA VAL A 67 21.29 -2.63 12.85
C VAL A 67 20.59 -3.99 12.90
N PRO A 68 20.43 -4.61 14.09
CA PRO A 68 19.76 -5.90 14.23
C PRO A 68 18.24 -5.72 14.18
N THR A 69 17.69 -5.54 12.99
CA THR A 69 16.25 -5.25 12.77
C THR A 69 15.36 -6.48 12.88
N GLY A 70 15.90 -7.69 12.65
CA GLY A 70 15.16 -8.94 12.70
C GLY A 70 16.06 -10.14 13.00
N ILE A 71 16.93 -10.02 14.01
CA ILE A 71 17.97 -11.01 14.32
C ILE A 71 17.42 -12.42 14.57
N ASP A 72 16.23 -12.54 15.16
CA ASP A 72 15.54 -13.82 15.40
C ASP A 72 15.16 -14.56 14.11
N HIS A 73 15.06 -13.82 13.01
CA HIS A 73 14.87 -14.37 11.67
C HIS A 73 16.16 -14.29 10.83
N GLY A 74 17.25 -13.80 11.40
CA GLY A 74 18.54 -13.66 10.74
C GLY A 74 18.65 -12.48 9.79
N THR A 75 17.85 -11.43 9.97
CA THR A 75 17.93 -10.21 9.16
C THR A 75 18.65 -9.10 9.95
N ILE A 76 19.68 -8.54 9.31
CA ILE A 76 20.47 -7.39 9.76
C ILE A 76 20.37 -6.31 8.69
N THR A 77 20.09 -5.08 9.08
CA THR A 77 20.09 -3.95 8.15
C THR A 77 21.46 -3.28 8.13
N ALA A 78 22.15 -3.34 6.99
CA ALA A 78 23.35 -2.55 6.72
C ALA A 78 22.95 -1.14 6.28
N ILE A 79 23.58 -0.10 6.84
CA ILE A 79 23.33 1.29 6.45
C ILE A 79 24.59 1.85 5.81
N VAL A 80 24.48 2.21 4.53
CA VAL A 80 25.57 2.78 3.73
C VAL A 80 25.11 4.13 3.20
N ALA A 81 25.79 5.21 3.59
CA ALA A 81 25.42 6.59 3.20
C ALA A 81 23.90 6.88 3.36
N HIS A 82 23.37 6.59 4.55
CA HIS A 82 21.95 6.72 4.93
C HIS A 82 20.95 5.84 4.17
N GLN A 83 21.42 4.93 3.31
CA GLN A 83 20.59 3.97 2.60
C GLN A 83 20.62 2.61 3.31
N PRO A 84 19.45 2.04 3.66
CA PRO A 84 19.36 0.72 4.27
C PRO A 84 19.43 -0.40 3.20
N PHE A 85 20.07 -1.50 3.55
CA PHE A 85 20.08 -2.76 2.80
C PHE A 85 19.77 -3.90 3.77
N GLU A 86 18.74 -4.70 3.48
CA GLU A 86 18.41 -5.87 4.29
C GLU A 86 19.31 -7.04 3.92
N VAL A 87 20.13 -7.47 4.88
CA VAL A 87 21.02 -8.65 4.76
C VAL A 87 20.41 -9.77 5.58
N THR A 88 20.02 -10.85 4.93
CA THR A 88 19.41 -12.01 5.59
C THR A 88 20.29 -13.25 5.45
N SER A 89 20.64 -13.87 6.58
CA SER A 89 21.34 -15.14 6.60
C SER A 89 20.52 -16.24 5.92
N LEU A 90 21.19 -17.09 5.13
CA LEU A 90 20.58 -18.29 4.57
C LEU A 90 20.04 -19.16 5.70
N ARG A 91 18.82 -19.66 5.52
CA ARG A 91 18.14 -20.42 6.56
C ARG A 91 17.22 -21.48 5.98
N HIS A 92 16.93 -22.51 6.78
CA HIS A 92 15.78 -23.38 6.58
C HIS A 92 14.79 -23.21 7.73
N ASP A 93 13.51 -23.47 7.48
CA ASP A 93 12.47 -23.41 8.50
C ASP A 93 12.43 -24.75 9.25
N VAL A 94 12.68 -24.73 10.57
CA VAL A 94 12.68 -25.91 11.47
C VAL A 94 11.26 -26.21 11.99
N LYS A 95 10.47 -25.15 12.21
CA LYS A 95 9.04 -25.26 12.54
C LYS A 95 8.25 -24.34 11.62
N THR A 96 7.35 -24.91 10.82
CA THR A 96 6.61 -24.19 9.77
C THR A 96 5.17 -23.93 10.18
N PHE A 97 4.95 -23.28 11.34
CA PHE A 97 3.60 -22.91 11.80
C PHE A 97 3.38 -21.40 11.75
N GLY A 98 2.81 -20.93 10.64
CA GLY A 98 2.39 -19.54 10.48
C GLY A 98 3.53 -18.54 10.72
N ARG A 99 3.30 -17.55 11.60
CA ARG A 99 4.28 -16.48 11.90
C ARG A 99 5.38 -16.87 12.88
N HIS A 100 5.29 -18.03 13.54
CA HIS A 100 6.19 -18.44 14.62
C HIS A 100 7.28 -19.40 14.11
N ALA A 101 7.79 -19.14 12.90
CA ALA A 101 8.80 -19.99 12.31
C ALA A 101 10.11 -19.92 13.10
N GLN A 102 10.57 -21.08 13.58
CA GLN A 102 11.94 -21.24 14.08
C GLN A 102 12.83 -21.54 12.88
N VAL A 103 13.95 -20.84 12.77
CA VAL A 103 14.87 -20.95 11.64
C VAL A 103 16.20 -21.52 12.12
N ALA A 104 16.85 -22.31 11.28
CA ALA A 104 18.25 -22.68 11.46
C ALA A 104 19.05 -22.11 10.29
N PHE A 105 20.19 -21.52 10.61
CA PHE A 105 21.10 -20.97 9.62
C PHE A 105 21.86 -22.08 8.91
N ILE A 106 22.04 -21.93 7.61
CA ILE A 106 22.65 -22.93 6.72
C ILE A 106 23.64 -22.27 5.77
N ASP A 107 24.50 -23.08 5.17
CA ASP A 107 25.38 -22.67 4.07
C ASP A 107 25.00 -23.43 2.78
N ASP A 108 23.72 -23.36 2.42
CA ASP A 108 23.18 -24.00 1.22
C ASP A 108 22.15 -23.08 0.54
N TRP A 109 22.56 -22.52 -0.59
CA TRP A 109 21.73 -21.64 -1.43
C TRP A 109 20.50 -22.33 -2.01
N GLN A 110 20.61 -23.61 -2.36
CA GLN A 110 19.49 -24.37 -2.92
C GLN A 110 18.46 -24.67 -1.83
N ALA A 111 18.91 -24.96 -0.62
CA ALA A 111 18.01 -25.12 0.53
C ALA A 111 17.31 -23.80 0.93
N ASP A 112 18.01 -22.65 0.89
CA ASP A 112 17.34 -21.34 1.09
C ASP A 112 16.34 -21.04 -0.04
N ALA A 113 16.68 -21.36 -1.29
CA ALA A 113 15.77 -21.21 -2.41
C ALA A 113 14.49 -22.04 -2.21
N ARG A 114 14.61 -23.27 -1.70
CA ARG A 114 13.49 -24.20 -1.49
C ARG A 114 12.44 -23.70 -0.50
N ARG A 115 12.83 -22.94 0.53
CA ARG A 115 11.90 -22.39 1.53
C ARG A 115 11.14 -21.15 1.05
N ARG A 116 11.51 -20.54 -0.09
CA ARG A 116 10.80 -19.38 -0.63
C ARG A 116 9.46 -19.80 -1.22
N ASP A 117 8.56 -18.85 -1.39
CA ASP A 117 7.18 -19.12 -1.79
C ASP A 117 7.06 -19.50 -3.27
N PHE A 118 7.59 -18.66 -4.16
CA PHE A 118 7.45 -18.79 -5.61
C PHE A 118 8.79 -18.83 -6.32
N THR A 119 8.86 -19.58 -7.43
CA THR A 119 10.07 -19.77 -8.24
C THR A 119 10.70 -18.44 -8.64
N MET A 120 9.89 -17.49 -9.12
CA MET A 120 10.33 -16.14 -9.50
C MET A 120 10.91 -15.30 -8.36
N ASN A 121 10.67 -15.67 -7.09
CA ASN A 121 11.22 -14.99 -5.92
C ASN A 121 12.43 -15.71 -5.31
N ALA A 122 12.86 -16.83 -5.90
CA ALA A 122 14.04 -17.60 -5.51
C ALA A 122 15.18 -17.44 -6.52
N LEU A 123 15.33 -16.21 -7.02
CA LEU A 123 16.39 -15.81 -7.93
C LEU A 123 17.48 -15.06 -7.17
N TYR A 124 18.74 -15.29 -7.54
CA TYR A 124 19.89 -14.65 -6.93
C TYR A 124 20.81 -14.07 -8.00
N ALA A 125 21.54 -13.00 -7.67
CA ALA A 125 22.56 -12.43 -8.53
C ALA A 125 23.79 -12.01 -7.73
N ASP A 126 24.98 -12.17 -8.30
CA ASP A 126 26.24 -11.67 -7.72
C ASP A 126 26.61 -10.28 -8.27
N LEU A 127 27.80 -9.80 -7.91
CA LEU A 127 28.34 -8.51 -8.33
C LEU A 127 28.73 -8.42 -9.80
N ASP A 128 28.90 -9.58 -10.45
CA ASP A 128 29.16 -9.72 -11.88
C ASP A 128 27.87 -10.01 -12.63
N GLY A 129 26.70 -9.86 -11.98
CA GLY A 129 25.39 -10.12 -12.56
C GLY A 129 25.17 -11.58 -12.96
N HIS A 130 25.97 -12.53 -12.48
CA HIS A 130 25.70 -13.95 -12.71
C HIS A 130 24.41 -14.33 -11.97
N LEU A 131 23.42 -14.80 -12.72
CA LEU A 131 22.13 -15.17 -12.17
C LEU A 131 22.10 -16.65 -11.78
N TYR A 132 21.70 -16.93 -10.55
CA TYR A 132 21.47 -18.27 -10.02
C TYR A 132 19.96 -18.54 -9.90
N ASP A 133 19.52 -19.62 -10.53
CA ASP A 133 18.13 -20.09 -10.53
C ASP A 133 18.11 -21.59 -10.28
N TYR A 134 17.56 -21.99 -9.14
CA TYR A 134 17.52 -23.38 -8.69
C TYR A 134 16.18 -24.08 -8.99
N HIS A 135 15.16 -23.32 -9.42
CA HIS A 135 13.77 -23.81 -9.51
C HIS A 135 13.04 -23.36 -10.78
N GLY A 136 13.75 -22.83 -11.78
CA GLY A 136 13.16 -22.38 -13.05
C GLY A 136 12.45 -21.03 -12.98
N GLY A 137 12.75 -20.22 -11.95
CA GLY A 137 12.12 -18.92 -11.71
C GLY A 137 12.32 -17.91 -12.83
N VAL A 138 13.39 -17.99 -13.62
CA VAL A 138 13.63 -17.09 -14.77
C VAL A 138 12.57 -17.29 -15.85
N ALA A 139 12.29 -18.55 -16.19
CA ALA A 139 11.32 -18.89 -17.21
C ALA A 139 9.91 -18.51 -16.76
N ASP A 140 9.57 -18.79 -15.49
CA ASP A 140 8.29 -18.41 -14.90
C ASP A 140 8.10 -16.90 -14.81
N ALA A 141 9.13 -16.15 -14.40
CA ALA A 141 9.06 -14.70 -14.32
C ALA A 141 8.81 -14.06 -15.68
N ARG A 142 9.54 -14.48 -16.72
CA ARG A 142 9.35 -13.97 -18.09
C ARG A 142 7.97 -14.30 -18.65
N ALA A 143 7.48 -15.51 -18.37
CA ALA A 143 6.17 -15.97 -18.78
C ALA A 143 5.02 -15.36 -17.94
N GLY A 144 5.32 -14.68 -16.83
CA GLY A 144 4.30 -14.18 -15.90
C GLY A 144 3.54 -15.30 -15.19
N ARG A 145 4.20 -16.44 -14.91
CA ARG A 145 3.62 -17.57 -14.17
C ARG A 145 3.99 -17.50 -12.70
N ILE A 146 2.98 -17.65 -11.84
CA ILE A 146 3.18 -17.72 -10.39
C ILE A 146 3.21 -19.19 -9.98
N VAL A 147 4.40 -19.74 -9.77
CA VAL A 147 4.61 -21.16 -9.49
C VAL A 147 5.20 -21.33 -8.10
N PHE A 148 4.55 -22.16 -7.28
CA PHE A 148 5.05 -22.52 -5.95
C PHE A 148 6.33 -23.36 -6.06
N ILE A 149 7.26 -23.18 -5.12
CA ILE A 149 8.42 -24.07 -5.02
C ILE A 149 8.01 -25.34 -4.26
N GLY A 150 8.11 -26.51 -4.90
CA GLY A 150 7.60 -27.77 -4.33
C GLY A 150 6.09 -27.93 -4.46
N ASP A 151 5.47 -28.74 -3.58
CA ASP A 151 4.03 -28.98 -3.62
C ASP A 151 3.23 -27.78 -3.09
N ALA A 152 2.34 -27.23 -3.92
CA ALA A 152 1.58 -26.02 -3.60
C ALA A 152 0.70 -26.21 -2.35
N GLN A 153 0.13 -27.40 -2.13
CA GLN A 153 -0.73 -27.63 -0.96
C GLN A 153 0.09 -27.68 0.33
N GLU A 154 1.23 -28.38 0.34
CA GLU A 154 2.18 -28.36 1.45
C GLU A 154 2.61 -26.93 1.78
N ARG A 155 2.98 -26.16 0.76
CA ARG A 155 3.37 -24.76 0.95
C ARG A 155 2.24 -23.93 1.57
N ILE A 156 1.00 -24.11 1.15
CA ILE A 156 -0.14 -23.37 1.73
C ILE A 156 -0.45 -23.85 3.16
N ARG A 157 -0.24 -25.14 3.47
CA ARG A 157 -0.43 -25.68 4.83
C ARG A 157 0.57 -25.08 5.82
N GLU A 158 1.81 -24.80 5.40
CA GLU A 158 2.83 -24.11 6.21
C GLU A 158 2.40 -22.67 6.59
N ASP A 159 1.89 -21.92 5.61
CA ASP A 159 1.37 -20.56 5.82
C ASP A 159 0.27 -20.22 4.79
N ALA A 160 -0.97 -20.16 5.28
CA ALA A 160 -2.13 -19.86 4.46
C ALA A 160 -2.07 -18.47 3.80
N LEU A 161 -1.22 -17.55 4.30
CA LEU A 161 -1.02 -16.23 3.68
C LEU A 161 -0.51 -16.36 2.23
N ARG A 162 0.12 -17.49 1.89
CA ARG A 162 0.60 -17.74 0.53
C ARG A 162 -0.51 -17.81 -0.51
N ILE A 163 -1.76 -18.10 -0.11
CA ILE A 163 -2.93 -17.94 -0.99
C ILE A 163 -3.07 -16.47 -1.43
N LEU A 164 -3.08 -15.54 -0.48
CA LEU A 164 -3.19 -14.10 -0.79
C LEU A 164 -1.97 -13.60 -1.55
N ARG A 165 -0.78 -14.10 -1.21
CA ARG A 165 0.44 -13.77 -1.96
C ARG A 165 0.35 -14.26 -3.40
N PHE A 166 -0.17 -15.47 -3.67
CA PHE A 166 -0.36 -15.97 -5.03
C PHE A 166 -1.18 -14.99 -5.87
N PHE A 167 -2.35 -14.57 -5.37
CA PHE A 167 -3.20 -13.60 -6.08
C PHE A 167 -2.56 -12.22 -6.18
N ARG A 168 -1.86 -11.75 -5.14
CA ARG A 168 -1.10 -10.50 -5.21
C ARG A 168 -0.03 -10.56 -6.30
N PHE A 169 0.81 -11.59 -6.31
CA PHE A 169 1.84 -11.74 -7.33
C PHE A 169 1.24 -11.89 -8.72
N PHE A 170 0.10 -12.59 -8.84
CA PHE A 170 -0.63 -12.65 -10.10
C PHE A 170 -1.13 -11.28 -10.57
N ALA A 171 -1.62 -10.43 -9.66
CA ALA A 171 -2.02 -9.06 -10.00
C ALA A 171 -0.85 -8.19 -10.50
N HIS A 172 0.35 -8.38 -9.95
CA HIS A 172 1.53 -7.56 -10.30
C HIS A 172 2.33 -8.09 -11.52
N TYR A 173 2.36 -9.41 -11.70
CA TYR A 173 3.27 -10.07 -12.65
C TYR A 173 2.59 -11.13 -13.52
N GLY A 174 1.38 -11.55 -13.16
CA GLY A 174 0.63 -12.60 -13.83
C GLY A 174 0.32 -12.24 -15.28
N LYS A 175 0.43 -13.22 -16.18
CA LYS A 175 0.01 -13.10 -17.57
C LYS A 175 -0.82 -14.30 -17.98
N GLY A 176 -1.92 -14.05 -18.68
CA GLY A 176 -2.79 -15.12 -19.20
C GLY A 176 -3.47 -15.92 -18.09
N VAL A 177 -3.45 -17.25 -18.24
CA VAL A 177 -4.13 -18.17 -17.32
C VAL A 177 -3.25 -18.44 -16.09
N PRO A 178 -3.79 -18.45 -14.86
CA PRO A 178 -3.02 -18.79 -13.67
C PRO A 178 -2.47 -20.21 -13.75
N HIS A 179 -1.34 -20.46 -13.10
CA HIS A 179 -0.77 -21.80 -13.01
C HIS A 179 -1.76 -22.75 -12.30
N THR A 180 -2.24 -23.76 -13.04
CA THR A 180 -3.35 -24.64 -12.63
C THR A 180 -3.16 -25.23 -11.24
N ALA A 181 -2.04 -25.92 -10.99
CA ALA A 181 -1.80 -26.58 -9.71
C ALA A 181 -1.74 -25.59 -8.53
N GLY A 182 -1.18 -24.39 -8.75
CA GLY A 182 -1.13 -23.34 -7.72
C GLY A 182 -2.52 -22.77 -7.41
N TYR A 183 -3.31 -22.52 -8.45
CA TYR A 183 -4.66 -21.98 -8.33
C TYR A 183 -5.63 -22.99 -7.69
N GLU A 184 -5.58 -24.26 -8.12
CA GLU A 184 -6.39 -25.34 -7.53
C GLU A 184 -6.03 -25.57 -6.05
N ALA A 185 -4.75 -25.52 -5.69
CA ALA A 185 -4.32 -25.62 -4.28
C ALA A 185 -4.85 -24.45 -3.44
N CYS A 186 -4.89 -23.22 -4.00
CA CYS A 186 -5.49 -22.07 -3.33
C CYS A 186 -6.99 -22.26 -3.07
N ILE A 187 -7.73 -22.79 -4.05
CA ILE A 187 -9.17 -23.08 -3.90
C ILE A 187 -9.39 -24.17 -2.86
N ALA A 188 -8.65 -25.28 -2.96
CA ALA A 188 -8.81 -26.43 -2.07
C ALA A 188 -8.51 -26.13 -0.60
N LEU A 189 -7.68 -25.10 -0.32
CA LEU A 189 -7.25 -24.73 1.03
C LEU A 189 -7.75 -23.35 1.46
N ARG A 190 -8.73 -22.77 0.77
CA ARG A 190 -9.25 -21.43 1.07
C ARG A 190 -9.75 -21.24 2.50
N ASP A 191 -10.31 -22.29 3.11
CA ASP A 191 -10.84 -22.24 4.49
C ASP A 191 -9.71 -22.01 5.51
N ARG A 192 -8.44 -22.24 5.14
CA ARG A 192 -7.30 -21.91 6.00
C ARG A 192 -7.06 -20.40 6.14
N LEU A 193 -7.68 -19.56 5.31
CA LEU A 193 -7.62 -18.11 5.46
C LEU A 193 -8.18 -17.65 6.81
N ASP A 194 -9.10 -18.40 7.41
CA ASP A 194 -9.67 -18.12 8.74
C ASP A 194 -8.62 -18.19 9.88
N LEU A 195 -7.49 -18.87 9.64
CA LEU A 195 -6.38 -18.95 10.58
C LEU A 195 -5.51 -17.68 10.59
N LEU A 196 -5.70 -16.78 9.61
CA LEU A 196 -4.88 -15.59 9.46
C LEU A 196 -5.44 -14.43 10.28
N SER A 197 -4.54 -13.70 10.94
CA SER A 197 -4.89 -12.41 11.54
C SER A 197 -5.34 -11.42 10.46
N VAL A 198 -6.36 -10.62 10.78
CA VAL A 198 -6.91 -9.63 9.87
C VAL A 198 -5.89 -8.60 9.37
N GLU A 199 -4.88 -8.27 10.17
CA GLU A 199 -3.81 -7.34 9.78
C GLU A 199 -2.96 -7.87 8.62
N ARG A 200 -2.70 -9.20 8.60
CA ARG A 200 -1.97 -9.87 7.51
C ARG A 200 -2.83 -9.94 6.25
N ILE A 201 -4.12 -10.26 6.40
CA ILE A 201 -5.08 -10.24 5.29
C ILE A 201 -5.15 -8.85 4.67
N ARG A 202 -5.40 -7.81 5.49
CA ARG A 202 -5.43 -6.41 5.07
C ARG A 202 -4.15 -6.03 4.33
N ALA A 203 -2.97 -6.35 4.88
CA ALA A 203 -1.70 -5.97 4.28
C ALA A 203 -1.52 -6.58 2.87
N GLU A 204 -1.86 -7.86 2.68
CA GLU A 204 -1.78 -8.47 1.36
C GLU A 204 -2.87 -7.97 0.40
N LEU A 205 -4.10 -7.76 0.89
CA LEU A 205 -5.19 -7.21 0.08
C LEU A 205 -4.88 -5.79 -0.43
N LEU A 206 -4.40 -4.89 0.44
CA LEU A 206 -4.04 -3.53 0.03
C LEU A 206 -2.88 -3.53 -0.98
N ARG A 207 -1.90 -4.42 -0.83
CA ARG A 207 -0.81 -4.58 -1.82
C ARG A 207 -1.29 -5.17 -3.14
N LEU A 208 -2.26 -6.08 -3.11
CA LEU A 208 -2.91 -6.59 -4.31
C LEU A 208 -3.64 -5.47 -5.03
N LEU A 209 -4.44 -4.69 -4.30
CA LEU A 209 -5.17 -3.54 -4.85
C LEU A 209 -4.23 -2.46 -5.40
N MET A 210 -2.98 -2.41 -4.95
CA MET A 210 -1.97 -1.51 -5.48
C MET A 210 -1.39 -1.93 -6.85
N ALA A 211 -1.68 -3.13 -7.34
CA ALA A 211 -1.19 -3.59 -8.65
C ALA A 211 -1.64 -2.66 -9.79
N PRO A 212 -0.88 -2.52 -10.90
CA PRO A 212 -1.29 -1.69 -12.02
C PRO A 212 -2.71 -2.00 -12.52
N ASP A 213 -3.06 -3.29 -12.54
CA ASP A 213 -4.41 -3.78 -12.76
C ASP A 213 -4.71 -4.97 -11.82
N PRO A 214 -5.49 -4.76 -10.74
CA PRO A 214 -5.86 -5.83 -9.81
C PRO A 214 -7.07 -6.65 -10.28
N VAL A 215 -7.81 -6.21 -11.30
CA VAL A 215 -9.12 -6.77 -11.66
C VAL A 215 -9.05 -8.24 -12.08
N PRO A 216 -8.13 -8.68 -12.97
CA PRO A 216 -8.03 -10.08 -13.36
C PRO A 216 -7.76 -11.02 -12.19
N SER A 217 -6.93 -10.59 -11.23
CA SER A 217 -6.65 -11.38 -10.03
C SER A 217 -7.86 -11.49 -9.12
N LEU A 218 -8.60 -10.39 -8.91
CA LEU A 218 -9.82 -10.40 -8.11
C LEU A 218 -10.95 -11.22 -8.76
N GLN A 219 -11.05 -11.24 -10.09
CA GLN A 219 -11.98 -12.14 -10.82
C GLN A 219 -11.65 -13.62 -10.59
N LEU A 220 -10.35 -13.98 -10.55
CA LEU A 220 -9.94 -15.33 -10.17
C LEU A 220 -10.28 -15.63 -8.70
N MET A 221 -10.11 -14.65 -7.80
CA MET A 221 -10.51 -14.81 -6.39
C MET A 221 -12.02 -14.98 -6.22
N GLU A 222 -12.84 -14.22 -6.96
CA GLU A 222 -14.30 -14.38 -7.01
C GLU A 222 -14.66 -15.80 -7.47
N LYS A 223 -14.14 -16.22 -8.63
CA LYS A 223 -14.39 -17.55 -9.20
C LYS A 223 -13.94 -18.69 -8.28
N GLY A 224 -12.87 -18.49 -7.53
CA GLY A 224 -12.34 -19.47 -6.57
C GLY A 224 -13.05 -19.49 -5.21
N GLY A 225 -14.00 -18.59 -4.96
CA GLY A 225 -14.66 -18.43 -3.65
C GLY A 225 -13.71 -17.90 -2.57
N ILE A 226 -12.68 -17.15 -2.96
CA ILE A 226 -11.65 -16.60 -2.07
C ILE A 226 -12.07 -15.24 -1.49
N LEU A 227 -12.89 -14.46 -2.19
CA LEU A 227 -13.30 -13.12 -1.73
C LEU A 227 -14.25 -13.17 -0.54
N ASP A 228 -15.22 -14.09 -0.51
CA ASP A 228 -16.25 -14.12 0.54
C ASP A 228 -15.67 -14.29 1.96
N PRO A 229 -14.70 -15.19 2.22
CA PRO A 229 -14.07 -15.28 3.54
C PRO A 229 -13.26 -14.04 3.92
N LEU A 230 -12.67 -13.33 2.94
CA LEU A 230 -11.75 -12.21 3.18
C LEU A 230 -12.50 -10.88 3.38
N LEU A 231 -13.47 -10.62 2.51
CA LEU A 231 -14.18 -9.36 2.39
C LEU A 231 -15.67 -9.62 2.22
N PRO A 232 -16.39 -10.22 3.20
CA PRO A 232 -17.81 -10.55 3.07
C PRO A 232 -18.71 -9.34 2.76
N GLU A 233 -18.23 -8.11 3.02
CA GLU A 233 -18.93 -6.87 2.69
C GLU A 233 -18.81 -6.42 1.22
N TRP A 234 -18.04 -7.13 0.40
CA TRP A 234 -17.82 -6.76 -0.99
C TRP A 234 -19.10 -6.76 -1.80
N HIS A 235 -19.16 -5.87 -2.79
CA HIS A 235 -20.28 -5.80 -3.71
C HIS A 235 -20.08 -6.82 -4.82
N ILE A 236 -20.72 -7.99 -4.69
CA ILE A 236 -20.69 -9.06 -5.68
C ILE A 236 -20.98 -8.50 -7.07
N SER A 237 -20.12 -8.84 -8.04
CA SER A 237 -20.09 -8.35 -9.43
C SER A 237 -19.95 -6.83 -9.63
N ALA A 238 -20.76 -5.98 -9.00
CA ALA A 238 -20.74 -4.54 -9.24
C ALA A 238 -19.46 -3.87 -8.69
N GLY A 239 -18.88 -4.41 -7.60
CA GLY A 239 -17.63 -3.90 -7.05
C GLY A 239 -16.45 -4.07 -8.02
N LEU A 240 -16.39 -5.20 -8.74
CA LEU A 240 -15.35 -5.42 -9.76
C LEU A 240 -15.53 -4.50 -10.96
N GLN A 241 -16.77 -4.25 -11.39
CA GLN A 241 -17.06 -3.29 -12.47
C GLN A 241 -16.73 -1.85 -12.06
N ALA A 242 -17.02 -1.46 -10.81
CA ALA A 242 -16.64 -0.16 -10.27
C ALA A 242 -15.12 -0.02 -10.18
N LEU A 243 -14.42 -1.07 -9.73
CA LEU A 243 -12.96 -1.10 -9.66
C LEU A 243 -12.31 -1.00 -11.04
N ASP A 244 -12.82 -1.72 -12.04
CA ASP A 244 -12.31 -1.67 -13.43
C ASP A 244 -12.36 -0.25 -13.99
N ARG A 245 -13.51 0.42 -13.84
CA ARG A 245 -13.67 1.83 -14.23
C ARG A 245 -12.72 2.77 -13.44
N LEU A 246 -12.56 2.52 -12.14
CA LEU A 246 -11.65 3.31 -11.29
C LEU A 246 -10.19 3.15 -11.73
N VAL A 247 -9.74 1.92 -11.99
CA VAL A 247 -8.35 1.62 -12.39
C VAL A 247 -7.99 2.36 -13.67
N LEU A 248 -8.87 2.37 -14.66
CA LEU A 248 -8.66 3.13 -15.90
C LEU A 248 -8.49 4.63 -15.63
N ARG A 249 -9.32 5.21 -14.74
CA ARG A 249 -9.26 6.64 -14.39
C ARG A 249 -8.02 7.00 -13.58
N GLU A 250 -7.63 6.16 -12.63
CA GLU A 250 -6.43 6.36 -11.82
C GLU A 250 -5.16 6.24 -12.66
N ASN A 251 -5.08 5.26 -13.56
CA ASN A 251 -3.93 5.07 -14.43
C ASN A 251 -3.77 6.25 -15.41
N ALA A 252 -4.86 6.86 -15.87
CA ALA A 252 -4.81 8.05 -16.72
C ALA A 252 -4.28 9.30 -16.01
N LEU A 253 -4.32 9.34 -14.67
CA LEU A 253 -3.91 10.48 -13.84
C LEU A 253 -2.69 10.18 -12.96
N ASP A 254 -2.14 8.96 -13.02
CA ASP A 254 -1.10 8.45 -12.10
C ASP A 254 -1.49 8.60 -10.61
N LEU A 255 -2.72 8.20 -10.29
CA LEU A 255 -3.32 8.32 -8.97
C LEU A 255 -3.71 6.96 -8.40
N ALA A 256 -2.93 5.91 -8.57
CA ALA A 256 -3.31 4.61 -8.02
C ALA A 256 -3.36 4.67 -6.47
N ASP A 257 -4.47 4.22 -5.86
CA ASP A 257 -4.63 4.23 -4.39
C ASP A 257 -5.37 2.98 -3.89
N PRO A 258 -4.77 2.19 -2.97
CA PRO A 258 -5.34 0.92 -2.55
C PRO A 258 -6.57 1.08 -1.65
N LEU A 259 -6.68 2.18 -0.90
CA LEU A 259 -7.84 2.44 -0.03
C LEU A 259 -9.06 2.85 -0.87
N ARG A 260 -8.86 3.68 -1.89
CA ARG A 260 -9.91 4.04 -2.85
C ARG A 260 -10.36 2.83 -3.67
N ARG A 261 -9.44 1.97 -4.10
CA ARG A 261 -9.77 0.70 -4.75
C ARG A 261 -10.52 -0.26 -3.83
N LEU A 262 -10.18 -0.30 -2.54
CA LEU A 262 -10.99 -1.01 -1.54
C LEU A 262 -12.40 -0.43 -1.45
N ALA A 263 -12.54 0.90 -1.47
CA ALA A 263 -13.84 1.57 -1.45
C ALA A 263 -14.72 1.20 -2.67
N ALA A 264 -14.11 1.08 -3.86
CA ALA A 264 -14.80 0.66 -5.08
C ALA A 264 -15.36 -0.77 -5.02
N LEU A 265 -14.70 -1.66 -4.26
CA LEU A 265 -15.16 -3.03 -4.05
C LEU A 265 -16.31 -3.15 -3.06
N LEU A 266 -16.63 -2.08 -2.33
CA LEU A 266 -17.51 -2.10 -1.17
C LEU A 266 -18.75 -1.25 -1.40
N ARG A 267 -19.80 -1.55 -0.64
CA ARG A 267 -20.96 -0.66 -0.55
C ARG A 267 -20.71 0.45 0.49
N PRO A 268 -21.08 1.71 0.23
CA PRO A 268 -20.82 2.84 1.15
C PRO A 268 -21.29 2.59 2.59
N GLU A 269 -22.45 1.96 2.78
CA GLU A 269 -23.00 1.63 4.10
C GLU A 269 -22.16 0.63 4.92
N THR A 270 -21.16 0.01 4.29
CA THR A 270 -20.26 -0.98 4.93
C THR A 270 -18.91 -0.40 5.33
N TYR A 271 -18.57 0.82 4.92
CA TYR A 271 -17.24 1.42 5.09
C TYR A 271 -16.77 1.45 6.55
N GLU A 272 -17.63 1.89 7.47
CA GLU A 272 -17.28 1.96 8.90
C GLU A 272 -17.02 0.55 9.49
N ARG A 273 -17.86 -0.42 9.14
CA ARG A 273 -17.71 -1.81 9.58
C ARG A 273 -16.41 -2.42 9.05
N VAL A 274 -16.11 -2.22 7.78
CA VAL A 274 -14.87 -2.71 7.15
C VAL A 274 -13.66 -2.03 7.77
N ALA A 275 -13.69 -0.72 7.95
CA ALA A 275 -12.60 0.02 8.59
C ALA A 275 -12.27 -0.52 9.98
N LYS A 276 -13.30 -0.83 10.78
CA LYS A 276 -13.15 -1.43 12.11
C LYS A 276 -12.64 -2.87 12.03
N ARG A 277 -13.22 -3.72 11.18
CA ARG A 277 -12.82 -5.14 11.03
C ARG A 277 -11.38 -5.24 10.59
N PHE A 278 -10.99 -4.48 9.58
CA PHE A 278 -9.62 -4.40 9.09
C PHE A 278 -8.69 -3.59 9.99
N LYS A 279 -9.17 -2.99 11.10
CA LYS A 279 -8.35 -2.19 12.02
C LYS A 279 -7.54 -1.13 11.29
N LEU A 280 -8.17 -0.42 10.36
CA LEU A 280 -7.54 0.67 9.62
C LEU A 280 -7.05 1.76 10.58
N SER A 281 -6.05 2.54 10.15
CA SER A 281 -5.64 3.70 10.91
C SER A 281 -6.82 4.67 11.07
N ARG A 282 -6.79 5.54 12.09
CA ARG A 282 -7.85 6.56 12.25
C ARG A 282 -7.99 7.42 11.00
N ALA A 283 -6.87 7.81 10.39
CA ALA A 283 -6.85 8.60 9.17
C ALA A 283 -7.50 7.85 8.00
N ASP A 284 -7.16 6.58 7.78
CA ASP A 284 -7.73 5.76 6.70
C ASP A 284 -9.21 5.46 6.93
N ALA A 285 -9.61 5.19 8.18
CA ALA A 285 -11.01 4.97 8.53
C ALA A 285 -11.85 6.22 8.23
N THR A 286 -11.40 7.39 8.67
CA THR A 286 -12.04 8.68 8.36
C THR A 286 -12.09 8.92 6.86
N ARG A 287 -10.97 8.73 6.15
CA ARG A 287 -10.91 8.92 4.70
C ARG A 287 -11.88 7.99 3.98
N LEU A 288 -11.88 6.69 4.29
CA LEU A 288 -12.78 5.71 3.68
C LEU A 288 -14.25 6.13 3.86
N THR A 289 -14.67 6.49 5.07
CA THR A 289 -16.04 6.97 5.31
C THR A 289 -16.37 8.26 4.55
N ALA A 290 -15.40 9.17 4.40
CA ALA A 290 -15.59 10.42 3.69
C ALA A 290 -15.77 10.23 2.18
N MET A 291 -15.35 9.09 1.60
CA MET A 291 -15.55 8.75 0.18
C MET A 291 -17.03 8.53 -0.17
N ALA A 292 -17.88 8.21 0.81
CA ALA A 292 -19.32 8.05 0.63
C ALA A 292 -20.09 9.38 0.55
N GLY A 293 -19.41 10.51 0.79
CA GLY A 293 -20.05 11.83 0.76
C GLY A 293 -20.47 12.26 -0.64
N PRO A 294 -21.36 13.26 -0.75
CA PRO A 294 -21.85 13.74 -2.03
C PRO A 294 -20.74 14.41 -2.84
N LEU A 295 -20.91 14.39 -4.16
CA LEU A 295 -20.18 15.30 -5.05
C LEU A 295 -20.73 16.72 -4.89
N PRO A 296 -19.88 17.75 -5.09
CA PRO A 296 -20.38 19.10 -5.25
C PRO A 296 -21.25 19.21 -6.50
N ASP A 297 -22.20 20.16 -6.47
CA ASP A 297 -22.93 20.61 -7.64
C ASP A 297 -21.96 21.10 -8.75
N ASP A 298 -22.48 21.24 -9.96
CA ASP A 298 -21.70 21.79 -11.06
C ASP A 298 -21.31 23.25 -10.84
N GLY A 299 -20.09 23.60 -11.26
CA GLY A 299 -19.55 24.95 -11.22
C GLY A 299 -18.42 25.13 -10.21
N GLU A 300 -17.48 26.02 -10.54
CA GLU A 300 -16.24 26.19 -9.77
C GLU A 300 -16.49 26.59 -8.31
N LYS A 301 -17.52 27.38 -8.05
CA LYS A 301 -17.90 27.81 -6.69
C LYS A 301 -18.22 26.61 -5.80
N ALA A 302 -19.04 25.67 -6.28
CA ALA A 302 -19.41 24.48 -5.52
C ALA A 302 -18.17 23.58 -5.26
N VAL A 303 -17.30 23.45 -6.26
CA VAL A 303 -16.01 22.75 -6.11
C VAL A 303 -15.13 23.40 -5.05
N ARG A 304 -14.96 24.74 -5.07
CA ARG A 304 -14.15 25.45 -4.05
C ARG A 304 -14.75 25.32 -2.63
N GLN A 305 -16.08 25.30 -2.51
CA GLN A 305 -16.75 25.07 -1.23
C GLN A 305 -16.52 23.65 -0.70
N ALA A 306 -16.63 22.64 -1.56
CA ALA A 306 -16.29 21.27 -1.19
C ALA A 306 -14.79 21.12 -0.83
N LEU A 307 -13.89 21.79 -1.54
CA LEU A 307 -12.47 21.82 -1.21
C LEU A 307 -12.19 22.41 0.18
N TRP A 308 -12.94 23.44 0.59
CA TRP A 308 -12.85 24.00 1.94
C TRP A 308 -13.27 23.00 3.02
N LEU A 309 -14.39 22.31 2.79
CA LEU A 309 -15.04 21.44 3.77
C LEU A 309 -14.39 20.06 3.86
N ASP A 310 -14.20 19.39 2.72
CA ASP A 310 -13.75 18.01 2.62
C ASP A 310 -12.26 17.88 2.32
N GLY A 311 -11.67 18.88 1.68
CA GLY A 311 -10.29 18.85 1.21
C GLY A 311 -10.10 18.16 -0.14
N ALA A 312 -8.94 18.42 -0.75
CA ALA A 312 -8.62 17.98 -2.12
C ALA A 312 -8.63 16.45 -2.28
N GLN A 313 -8.04 15.71 -1.34
CA GLN A 313 -7.92 14.26 -1.44
C GLN A 313 -9.29 13.57 -1.44
N THR A 314 -10.16 13.92 -0.49
CA THR A 314 -11.51 13.37 -0.41
C THR A 314 -12.34 13.72 -1.64
N LEU A 315 -12.20 14.93 -2.17
CA LEU A 315 -12.93 15.33 -3.36
C LEU A 315 -12.48 14.54 -4.60
N VAL A 316 -11.17 14.35 -4.78
CA VAL A 316 -10.61 13.48 -5.83
C VAL A 316 -11.13 12.05 -5.66
N ASP A 317 -11.14 11.51 -4.43
CA ASP A 317 -11.65 10.16 -4.16
C ASP A 317 -13.10 10.01 -4.61
N ARG A 318 -13.99 10.93 -4.21
CA ARG A 318 -15.41 10.91 -4.58
C ARG A 318 -15.62 11.00 -6.08
N PHE A 319 -14.94 11.92 -6.77
CA PHE A 319 -15.06 12.04 -8.23
C PHE A 319 -14.64 10.78 -8.95
N LEU A 320 -13.49 10.19 -8.59
CA LEU A 320 -12.98 8.98 -9.22
C LEU A 320 -13.87 7.76 -8.99
N LEU A 321 -14.51 7.65 -7.82
CA LEU A 321 -15.46 6.59 -7.48
C LEU A 321 -16.85 6.76 -8.11
N SER A 322 -17.26 8.00 -8.39
CA SER A 322 -18.59 8.31 -8.95
C SER A 322 -18.70 7.96 -10.44
N ASP A 323 -19.92 7.81 -10.97
CA ASP A 323 -20.11 7.63 -12.42
C ASP A 323 -19.67 8.88 -13.22
N LYS A 324 -19.73 10.09 -12.63
CA LYS A 324 -19.30 11.35 -13.26
C LYS A 324 -17.80 11.37 -13.60
N GLY A 325 -16.98 10.66 -12.81
CA GLY A 325 -15.53 10.69 -12.96
C GLY A 325 -14.92 12.05 -12.62
N LEU A 326 -13.60 12.15 -12.81
CA LEU A 326 -12.84 13.38 -12.57
C LEU A 326 -12.35 13.95 -13.90
N SER A 327 -12.92 15.07 -14.33
CA SER A 327 -12.49 15.72 -15.57
C SER A 327 -11.13 16.42 -15.39
N PRO A 328 -10.30 16.53 -16.45
CA PRO A 328 -9.02 17.22 -16.36
C PRO A 328 -9.13 18.69 -15.90
N ALA A 329 -10.21 19.38 -16.26
CA ALA A 329 -10.48 20.74 -15.83
C ALA A 329 -10.69 20.82 -14.31
N VAL A 330 -11.60 20.01 -13.77
CA VAL A 330 -11.85 19.95 -12.32
C VAL A 330 -10.59 19.51 -11.57
N PHE A 331 -9.83 18.54 -12.11
CA PHE A 331 -8.59 18.11 -11.48
C PHE A 331 -7.55 19.23 -11.42
N SER A 332 -7.38 19.98 -12.51
CA SER A 332 -6.51 21.16 -12.55
C SER A 332 -6.95 22.22 -11.52
N ASP A 333 -8.25 22.47 -11.37
CA ASP A 333 -8.78 23.41 -10.38
C ASP A 333 -8.46 22.96 -8.95
N ILE A 334 -8.64 21.67 -8.65
CA ILE A 334 -8.28 21.08 -7.36
C ILE A 334 -6.78 21.26 -7.08
N GLN A 335 -5.92 21.01 -8.06
CA GLN A 335 -4.46 21.16 -7.90
C GLN A 335 -4.01 22.61 -7.70
N ARG A 336 -4.67 23.56 -8.38
CA ARG A 336 -4.36 24.99 -8.31
C ARG A 336 -4.95 25.66 -7.09
N TRP A 337 -5.98 25.08 -6.47
CA TRP A 337 -6.62 25.67 -5.31
C TRP A 337 -5.62 25.91 -4.17
N ARG A 338 -5.76 27.08 -3.56
CA ARG A 338 -5.02 27.49 -2.38
C ARG A 338 -6.05 27.81 -1.32
N ARG A 339 -5.97 27.09 -0.19
CA ARG A 339 -6.93 27.25 0.90
C ARG A 339 -6.91 28.71 1.38
N PRO A 340 -8.02 29.45 1.24
CA PRO A 340 -8.08 30.84 1.70
C PRO A 340 -8.02 30.90 3.23
N VAL A 341 -7.59 32.03 3.79
CA VAL A 341 -7.54 32.21 5.25
C VAL A 341 -8.85 32.84 5.72
N PHE A 342 -9.56 32.18 6.64
CA PHE A 342 -10.78 32.73 7.23
C PHE A 342 -10.43 34.02 8.01
N PRO A 343 -11.06 35.17 7.71
CA PRO A 343 -10.58 36.48 8.18
C PRO A 343 -11.00 36.84 9.62
N LEU A 344 -11.76 35.97 10.31
CA LEU A 344 -12.21 36.21 11.68
C LEU A 344 -11.60 35.24 12.69
N GLN A 345 -11.32 35.77 13.87
CA GLN A 345 -10.80 35.03 15.01
C GLN A 345 -11.59 35.38 16.29
N GLY A 346 -11.52 34.54 17.32
CA GLY A 346 -12.24 34.76 18.58
C GLY A 346 -11.95 36.11 19.23
N ARG A 347 -10.70 36.58 19.15
CA ARG A 347 -10.30 37.91 19.66
C ARG A 347 -11.10 39.06 19.06
N ASP A 348 -11.55 38.94 17.81
CA ASP A 348 -12.33 39.96 17.14
C ASP A 348 -13.74 40.07 17.74
N LEU A 349 -14.28 38.94 18.20
CA LEU A 349 -15.56 38.88 18.90
C LEU A 349 -15.42 39.35 20.36
N SER A 350 -14.28 39.09 21.00
CA SER A 350 -13.99 39.58 22.35
C SER A 350 -13.94 41.11 22.43
N ILE A 351 -13.40 41.77 21.40
CA ILE A 351 -13.42 43.25 21.29
C ILE A 351 -14.87 43.78 21.25
N LEU A 352 -15.81 43.00 20.71
CA LEU A 352 -17.25 43.32 20.68
C LEU A 352 -17.99 42.92 21.97
N GLY A 353 -17.27 42.56 23.04
CA GLY A 353 -17.85 42.19 24.33
C GLY A 353 -18.36 40.74 24.42
N ILE A 354 -18.17 39.92 23.38
CA ILE A 354 -18.58 38.51 23.40
C ILE A 354 -17.53 37.70 24.17
N GLN A 355 -17.96 37.06 25.26
CA GLN A 355 -17.07 36.26 26.09
C GLN A 355 -16.69 34.92 25.43
N PRO A 356 -15.47 34.42 25.64
CA PRO A 356 -15.07 33.08 25.19
C PRO A 356 -16.02 32.00 25.73
N GLY A 357 -16.49 31.12 24.85
CA GLY A 357 -17.40 30.03 25.22
C GLY A 357 -18.15 29.45 24.03
N PRO A 358 -19.10 28.51 24.27
CA PRO A 358 -19.85 27.83 23.23
C PRO A 358 -20.57 28.78 22.26
N GLN A 359 -21.10 29.90 22.76
CA GLN A 359 -21.76 30.92 21.95
C GLN A 359 -20.80 31.56 20.93
N MET A 360 -19.58 31.91 21.35
CA MET A 360 -18.56 32.47 20.44
C MET A 360 -18.21 31.46 19.35
N GLY A 361 -18.02 30.18 19.72
CA GLY A 361 -17.76 29.11 18.75
C GLY A 361 -18.87 28.98 17.72
N GLN A 362 -20.13 29.06 18.13
CA GLN A 362 -21.27 29.02 17.22
C GLN A 362 -21.33 30.25 16.29
N LEU A 363 -21.01 31.44 16.80
CA LEU A 363 -20.96 32.66 15.99
C LEU A 363 -19.85 32.61 14.94
N LEU A 364 -18.66 32.14 15.32
CA LEU A 364 -17.55 31.92 14.38
C LEU A 364 -17.92 30.90 13.31
N LYS A 365 -18.50 29.76 13.69
CA LYS A 365 -18.96 28.73 12.74
C LYS A 365 -20.01 29.26 11.76
N ASN A 366 -20.96 30.06 12.25
CA ASN A 366 -21.97 30.68 11.39
C ASN A 366 -21.34 31.71 10.43
N ALA A 367 -20.36 32.49 10.89
CA ALA A 367 -19.66 33.47 10.06
C ALA A 367 -18.78 32.79 9.00
N GLU A 368 -18.10 31.69 9.37
CA GLU A 368 -17.36 30.84 8.45
C GLU A 368 -18.27 30.29 7.36
N GLN A 369 -19.44 29.74 7.72
CA GLN A 369 -20.40 29.24 6.75
C GLN A 369 -20.84 30.33 5.76
N ARG A 370 -21.12 31.55 6.25
CA ARG A 370 -21.48 32.69 5.36
C ARG A 370 -20.34 33.08 4.43
N TRP A 371 -19.11 33.09 4.95
CA TRP A 371 -17.91 33.37 4.17
C TRP A 371 -17.70 32.34 3.05
N VAL A 372 -17.84 31.05 3.36
CA VAL A 372 -17.77 29.95 2.37
C VAL A 372 -18.91 30.08 1.34
N THR A 373 -20.14 30.37 1.76
CA THR A 373 -21.28 30.59 0.85
C THR A 373 -21.08 31.78 -0.09
N SER A 374 -20.34 32.80 0.36
CA SER A 374 -19.95 33.96 -0.45
C SER A 374 -18.80 33.69 -1.43
N ASP A 375 -18.34 32.44 -1.53
CA ASP A 375 -17.14 32.07 -2.30
C ASP A 375 -15.90 32.84 -1.82
N PHE A 376 -15.75 32.92 -0.49
CA PHE A 376 -14.60 33.52 0.19
C PHE A 376 -14.41 35.03 -0.06
N THR A 377 -15.43 35.72 -0.58
CA THR A 377 -15.36 37.15 -0.93
C THR A 377 -15.63 38.10 0.24
N LEU A 378 -16.42 37.67 1.24
CA LEU A 378 -16.75 38.52 2.40
C LEU A 378 -15.49 38.86 3.20
N LYS A 379 -15.33 40.13 3.53
CA LYS A 379 -14.23 40.62 4.36
C LYS A 379 -14.61 40.57 5.83
N LYS A 380 -13.62 40.75 6.69
CA LYS A 380 -13.76 40.81 8.14
C LYS A 380 -14.89 41.75 8.59
N ALA A 381 -14.95 42.94 8.02
CA ALA A 381 -15.95 43.95 8.36
C ALA A 381 -17.39 43.48 8.05
N ASP A 382 -17.59 42.85 6.90
CA ASP A 382 -18.90 42.33 6.49
C ASP A 382 -19.41 41.25 7.44
N LEU A 383 -18.51 40.37 7.88
CA LEU A 383 -18.81 39.27 8.79
C LEU A 383 -19.12 39.77 10.22
N LEU A 384 -18.37 40.78 10.72
CA LEU A 384 -18.66 41.41 12.02
C LEU A 384 -20.02 42.13 12.02
N ALA A 385 -20.30 42.90 10.97
CA ALA A 385 -21.59 43.59 10.82
C ALA A 385 -22.77 42.59 10.81
N ALA A 386 -22.57 41.45 10.16
CA ALA A 386 -23.51 40.34 10.14
C ALA A 386 -23.77 39.72 11.52
N ILE A 387 -22.75 39.62 12.38
CA ILE A 387 -22.87 39.11 13.75
C ILE A 387 -23.64 40.11 14.63
N LEU A 388 -23.28 41.40 14.54
CA LEU A 388 -23.90 42.47 15.34
C LEU A 388 -25.40 42.63 15.03
N LYS A 389 -25.81 42.58 13.76
CA LYS A 389 -27.23 42.62 13.37
C LYS A 389 -28.06 41.49 13.98
N LYS A 390 -27.47 40.31 14.21
CA LYS A 390 -28.17 39.14 14.73
C LYS A 390 -28.30 39.14 16.25
N ASN A 391 -27.37 39.78 16.96
CA ASN A 391 -27.47 39.99 18.42
C ASN A 391 -28.42 41.13 18.77
N GLY A 392 -28.43 42.24 18.03
CA GLY A 392 -29.35 43.35 18.28
C GLY A 392 -30.85 43.04 18.06
N SER A 393 -31.16 41.91 17.42
CA SER A 393 -32.55 41.44 17.21
C SER A 393 -33.05 40.48 18.32
N LYS A 394 -32.20 40.10 19.28
CA LYS A 394 -32.62 39.26 20.42
C LYS A 394 -32.98 40.05 21.68
N ASP A 395 -32.66 41.34 21.70
CA ASP A 395 -32.92 42.26 22.82
C ASP A 395 -34.03 43.29 22.50
N ALA A 396 -34.87 43.01 21.49
CA ALA A 396 -35.97 43.88 21.05
C ALA A 396 -37.32 43.16 21.14
#